data_AF-A0A812YHU0-F1
#
_entry.id   AF-A0A812YHU0-F1
#
_cell.length_a   1.000
_cell.length_b   1.000
_cell.length_c   1.000
_cell.angle_alpha   90.00
_cell.angle_beta   90.00
_cell.angle_gamma   90.00
#
_symmetry.space_group_name_H-M   'P 1'
#
loop_
_entity.id
_entity.type
_entity.pdbx_description
1 polymer ?
#
loop_
_entity_poly.entity_id
_entity_poly.type
_entity_poly.pdbx_seq_one_letter_code
_entity_poly.pdbx_strand_id
1 'polypeptide(L)'
;LRQPALVGALCVSITNRIEELPLAALPQLLSDLAGCSVGPLTALEALTTALSQSLHTYDSSAVGEVAEALSTLRFRSERCLAAIFDVTSDLGKFQ
;
A
#
# COMPACT_ATOMS: atom_id res chain seq x y z
N LEU A 1 -0.38 -21.07 2.92
CA LEU A 1 -1.74 -20.48 3.05
C LEU A 1 -2.30 -20.25 1.65
N ARG A 2 -3.37 -20.96 1.26
CA ARG A 2 -3.95 -20.98 -0.11
C ARG A 2 -5.41 -20.50 -0.13
N GLN A 3 -5.73 -19.41 0.57
CA GLN A 3 -7.11 -18.89 0.65
C GLN A 3 -7.21 -17.48 0.03
N PRO A 4 -7.37 -17.38 -1.30
CA PRO A 4 -7.46 -16.08 -1.98
C PRO A 4 -8.62 -15.19 -1.52
N ALA A 5 -9.73 -15.79 -1.09
CA ALA A 5 -10.86 -15.05 -0.53
C ALA A 5 -10.50 -14.34 0.79
N LEU A 6 -9.63 -14.95 1.60
CA LEU A 6 -9.22 -14.39 2.88
C LEU A 6 -8.26 -13.21 2.68
N VAL A 7 -7.37 -13.31 1.69
CA VAL A 7 -6.51 -12.20 1.23
C VAL A 7 -7.36 -11.03 0.74
N GLY A 8 -8.39 -11.30 -0.06
CA GLY A 8 -9.32 -10.27 -0.53
C GLY A 8 -10.08 -9.57 0.61
N ALA A 9 -10.58 -10.34 1.59
CA ALA A 9 -11.27 -9.80 2.75
C ALA A 9 -10.34 -8.94 3.64
N LEU A 10 -9.07 -9.35 3.80
CA LEU A 10 -8.06 -8.58 4.51
C LEU A 10 -7.77 -7.25 3.79
N CYS A 11 -7.55 -7.26 2.47
CA CYS A 11 -7.36 -6.04 1.69
C CYS A 11 -8.54 -5.07 1.84
N VAL A 12 -9.79 -5.57 1.79
CA VAL A 12 -10.99 -4.74 1.99
C VAL A 12 -11.06 -4.18 3.42
N SER A 13 -10.76 -5.00 4.43
CA SER A 13 -10.75 -4.55 5.82
C SER A 13 -9.68 -3.49 6.09
N ILE A 14 -8.50 -3.62 5.50
CA ILE A 14 -7.42 -2.64 5.59
C ILE A 14 -7.82 -1.34 4.88
N THR A 15 -8.38 -1.45 3.67
CA THR A 15 -8.88 -0.30 2.89
C THR A 15 -9.90 0.52 3.71
N ASN A 16 -10.85 -0.15 4.36
CA ASN A 16 -11.90 0.52 5.16
C ASN A 16 -11.40 1.14 6.47
N ARG A 17 -10.21 0.76 6.95
CA ARG A 17 -9.64 1.19 8.24
C ARG A 17 -8.26 1.81 8.08
N ILE A 18 -7.94 2.30 6.89
CA ILE A 18 -6.57 2.73 6.58
C ILE A 18 -6.15 3.93 7.41
N GLU A 19 -7.10 4.80 7.77
CA GLU A 19 -6.91 5.95 8.65
C GLU A 19 -6.78 5.57 10.13
N GLU A 20 -7.29 4.40 10.53
CA GLU A 20 -7.23 3.88 11.90
C GLU A 20 -6.02 2.97 12.13
N LEU A 21 -5.35 2.54 11.04
CA LEU A 21 -4.24 1.61 11.11
C LEU A 21 -2.93 2.31 11.50
N PRO A 22 -2.10 1.67 12.34
CA PRO A 22 -0.78 2.20 12.63
C PRO A 22 0.04 2.23 11.34
N LEU A 23 0.58 3.39 10.98
CA LEU A 23 1.40 3.57 9.77
C LEU A 23 2.58 2.58 9.72
N ALA A 24 3.15 2.25 10.89
CA ALA A 24 4.22 1.27 11.04
C ALA A 24 3.80 -0.19 10.72
N ALA A 25 2.51 -0.51 10.74
CA ALA A 25 2.01 -1.86 10.44
C ALA A 25 1.75 -2.08 8.94
N LEU A 26 1.60 -1.01 8.16
CA LEU A 26 1.26 -1.08 6.74
C LEU A 26 2.34 -1.72 5.86
N PRO A 27 3.64 -1.41 6.00
CA PRO A 27 4.69 -2.04 5.20
C PRO A 27 4.73 -3.56 5.41
N GLN A 28 4.60 -4.00 6.67
CA GLN A 28 4.56 -5.42 7.02
C GLN A 28 3.33 -6.11 6.42
N LEU A 29 2.15 -5.49 6.51
CA LEU A 29 0.91 -6.01 5.90
C LEU A 29 1.03 -6.13 4.38
N LEU A 30 1.63 -5.13 3.71
CA LEU A 30 1.86 -5.15 2.28
C LEU A 30 2.86 -6.24 1.87
N SER A 31 3.91 -6.45 2.67
CA SER A 31 4.87 -7.55 2.47
C SER A 31 4.22 -8.93 2.63
N ASP A 32 3.39 -9.10 3.66
CA ASP A 32 2.62 -10.34 3.88
C ASP A 32 1.63 -10.60 2.72
N LEU A 33 1.02 -9.55 2.19
CA LEU A 33 0.17 -9.60 1.00
C LEU A 33 0.97 -9.92 -0.27
N ALA A 34 2.21 -9.44 -0.39
CA ALA A 34 3.11 -9.79 -1.49
C ALA A 34 3.52 -11.27 -1.48
N GLY A 35 3.68 -11.86 -0.30
CA GLY A 35 3.84 -13.31 -0.14
C GLY A 35 2.57 -14.10 -0.51
N CYS A 36 1.40 -13.47 -0.46
CA CYS A 36 0.12 -14.06 -0.83
C CYS A 36 -0.12 -13.93 -2.35
N SER A 37 0.50 -14.82 -3.12
CA SER A 37 0.42 -14.91 -4.60
C SER A 37 -0.97 -14.94 -5.27
N VAL A 38 -2.06 -14.96 -4.50
CA VAL A 38 -3.44 -15.09 -5.01
C VAL A 38 -4.35 -14.18 -4.19
N GLY A 39 -4.41 -12.90 -4.53
CA GLY A 39 -5.43 -11.97 -4.05
C GLY A 39 -6.27 -11.48 -5.23
N PRO A 40 -7.58 -11.20 -5.05
CA PRO A 40 -8.36 -10.57 -6.11
C PRO A 40 -7.74 -9.21 -6.46
N LEU A 41 -7.38 -9.02 -7.74
CA LEU A 41 -6.74 -7.80 -8.26
C LEU A 41 -7.50 -6.54 -7.84
N THR A 42 -8.83 -6.61 -7.82
CA THR A 42 -9.72 -5.53 -7.40
C THR A 42 -9.51 -5.09 -5.95
N ALA A 43 -9.17 -6.01 -5.04
CA ALA A 43 -8.93 -5.68 -3.64
C ALA A 43 -7.54 -5.05 -3.44
N LEU A 44 -6.54 -5.45 -4.23
CA LEU A 44 -5.24 -4.80 -4.27
C LEU A 44 -5.32 -3.40 -4.91
N GLU A 45 -6.14 -3.23 -5.95
CA GLU A 45 -6.46 -1.92 -6.54
C GLU A 45 -7.13 -0.98 -5.55
N ALA A 46 -8.13 -1.46 -4.80
CA ALA A 46 -8.80 -0.68 -3.78
C ALA A 46 -7.82 -0.25 -2.67
N LEU A 47 -6.99 -1.17 -2.18
CA LEU A 47 -5.98 -0.90 -1.16
C LEU A 47 -4.97 0.15 -1.63
N THR A 48 -4.40 -0.03 -2.83
CA THR A 48 -3.42 0.90 -3.40
C THR A 48 -4.00 2.28 -3.67
N THR A 49 -5.29 2.36 -4.01
CA THR A 49 -6.03 3.62 -4.16
C THR A 49 -6.22 4.31 -2.81
N ALA A 50 -6.67 3.60 -1.78
CA ALA A 50 -6.81 4.17 -0.44
C ALA A 50 -5.47 4.60 0.17
N LEU A 51 -4.40 3.84 -0.08
CA LEU A 51 -3.04 4.25 0.27
C LEU A 51 -2.67 5.55 -0.44
N SER A 52 -2.85 5.63 -1.76
CA SER A 52 -2.51 6.85 -2.52
C SER A 52 -3.21 8.11 -2.00
N GLN A 53 -4.44 7.97 -1.51
CA GLN A 53 -5.20 9.05 -0.92
C GLN A 53 -4.73 9.41 0.47
N SER A 54 -4.16 8.48 1.23
CA SER A 54 -3.70 8.70 2.59
C SER A 54 -2.20 9.03 2.68
N LEU A 55 -1.38 8.77 1.65
CA LEU A 55 0.08 8.98 1.66
C LEU A 55 0.55 10.36 2.14
N HIS A 56 -0.26 11.41 1.98
CA HIS A 56 0.04 12.76 2.44
C HIS A 56 0.05 12.91 3.98
N THR A 57 -0.50 11.95 4.71
CA THR A 57 -0.47 11.90 6.18
C THR A 57 0.71 11.11 6.74
N TYR A 58 1.55 10.53 5.87
CA TYR A 58 2.66 9.66 6.25
C TYR A 58 3.95 10.46 6.30
N ASP A 59 4.80 10.14 7.29
CA ASP A 59 6.17 10.63 7.32
C ASP A 59 6.99 10.05 6.17
N SER A 60 8.01 10.77 5.71
CA SER A 60 8.87 10.40 4.58
C SER A 60 9.48 9.00 4.69
N SER A 61 9.85 8.57 5.90
CA SER A 61 10.36 7.22 6.17
C SER A 61 9.31 6.15 5.91
N ALA A 62 8.06 6.38 6.36
CA ALA A 62 6.96 5.44 6.16
C ALA A 62 6.54 5.37 4.69
N VAL A 63 6.58 6.49 3.96
CA VAL A 63 6.33 6.51 2.50
C VAL A 63 7.35 5.64 1.76
N GLY A 64 8.63 5.69 2.15
CA GLY A 64 9.68 4.86 1.57
C GLY A 64 9.45 3.36 1.78
N GLU A 65 9.11 2.96 3.01
CA GLU A 65 8.82 1.56 3.35
C GLU A 65 7.56 1.03 2.63
N VAL A 66 6.52 1.86 2.52
CA VAL A 66 5.31 1.52 1.76
C VAL A 66 5.63 1.37 0.27
N ALA A 67 6.45 2.26 -0.29
CA ALA A 67 6.88 2.17 -1.69
C ALA A 67 7.70 0.92 -1.97
N GLU A 68 8.61 0.55 -1.06
CA GLU A 68 9.40 -0.67 -1.15
C GLU A 68 8.49 -1.91 -1.07
N ALA A 69 7.57 -1.97 -0.11
CA ALA A 69 6.63 -3.07 0.02
C ALA A 69 5.72 -3.21 -1.22
N LEU A 70 5.23 -2.10 -1.77
CA LEU A 70 4.47 -2.09 -3.02
C LEU A 70 5.30 -2.56 -4.22
N SER A 71 6.61 -2.29 -4.24
CA SER A 71 7.51 -2.78 -5.30
C SER A 71 7.67 -4.31 -5.28
N THR A 72 7.50 -4.94 -4.10
CA THR A 72 7.53 -6.40 -3.95
C THR A 72 6.23 -7.08 -4.39
N LEU A 73 5.12 -6.33 -4.44
CA LEU A 73 3.88 -6.83 -5.03
C LEU A 73 4.09 -7.06 -6.52
N ARG A 74 3.66 -8.23 -7.01
CA ARG A 74 3.56 -8.49 -8.46
C ARG A 74 2.49 -7.63 -9.16
N PHE A 75 1.75 -6.83 -8.39
CA PHE A 75 0.71 -5.94 -8.84
C PHE A 75 1.24 -4.50 -8.89
N ARG A 76 1.15 -3.84 -10.05
CA ARG A 76 1.60 -2.46 -10.26
C ARG A 76 0.39 -1.56 -10.57
N SER A 77 0.02 -0.70 -9.64
CA SER A 77 -0.97 0.35 -9.85
C SER A 77 -0.27 1.65 -10.26
N GLU A 78 -0.51 2.12 -11.49
CA GLU A 78 0.06 3.38 -12.00
C GLU A 78 -0.33 4.58 -11.12
N ARG A 79 -1.57 4.58 -10.59
CA ARG A 79 -2.05 5.64 -9.67
C ARG A 79 -1.29 5.66 -8.35
N CYS A 80 -1.00 4.50 -7.80
CA CYS A 80 -0.26 4.39 -6.55
C CYS A 80 1.19 4.82 -6.73
N LEU A 81 1.82 4.39 -7.83
CA LEU A 81 3.17 4.83 -8.20
C LEU A 81 3.24 6.34 -8.41
N ALA A 82 2.26 6.94 -9.09
CA ALA A 82 2.19 8.39 -9.28
C ALA A 82 2.07 9.14 -7.94
N ALA A 83 1.25 8.68 -7.00
CA ALA A 83 1.10 9.31 -5.70
C ALA A 83 2.35 9.21 -4.82
N ILE A 84 3.05 8.06 -4.84
CA ILE A 84 4.34 7.92 -4.17
C ILE A 84 5.37 8.86 -4.78
N PHE A 85 5.40 8.96 -6.11
CA PHE A 85 6.32 9.84 -6.82
C PHE A 85 6.04 11.32 -6.52
N ASP A 86 4.77 11.70 -6.39
CA ASP A 86 4.38 13.07 -6.05
C ASP A 86 4.84 13.46 -4.64
N VAL A 87 4.58 12.60 -3.65
CA VAL A 87 5.02 12.83 -2.26
C VAL A 87 6.54 12.82 -2.12
N THR A 88 7.24 11.92 -2.81
CA THR A 88 8.72 11.86 -2.78
C THR A 88 9.38 12.99 -3.57
N SER A 89 8.75 13.47 -4.66
CA SER A 89 9.19 14.65 -5.42
C SER A 89 9.04 15.93 -4.60
N ASP A 90 7.98 16.06 -3.81
CA ASP A 90 7.81 17.20 -2.90
C ASP A 90 8.82 17.17 -1.74
N LEU A 91 9.16 15.99 -1.22
CA LEU A 91 10.25 15.82 -0.26
C LEU A 91 11.62 16.23 -0.83
N GLY A 92 11.86 15.97 -2.12
CA GLY A 92 13.09 16.37 -2.81
C GLY A 92 13.28 17.89 -2.96
N LYS A 93 12.23 18.69 -2.78
CA LYS A 93 12.32 20.17 -2.81
C LYS A 93 12.80 20.79 -1.50
N PHE A 94 12.85 20.01 -0.41
CA PHE A 94 13.33 20.46 0.91
C PHE A 94 14.77 20.02 1.22
N GLN A 95 15.50 19.46 0.24
CA GLN A 95 16.94 19.19 0.34
C GLN A 95 17.79 20.36 -0.16
#